data_AF-A0A1Y0MEK4-F1
#
_entry.id   AF-A0A1Y0MEK4-F1
#
_cell.length_a   1.000
_cell.length_b   1.000
_cell.length_c   1.000
_cell.angle_alpha   90.00
_cell.angle_beta   90.00
_cell.angle_gamma   90.00
#
_symmetry.space_group_name_H-M   'P 1'
#
loop_
_entity.id
_entity.type
_entity.pdbx_description
1 polymer ?
#
loop_
_entity_poly.entity_id
_entity_poly.type
_entity_poly.pdbx_seq_one_letter_code
_entity_poly.pdbx_strand_id
1 'polypeptide(L)'
;MKQLLHVFILFFCINTIYSQTSPYVKLNGNRHLKLSKLKVHADISNQYAKVTYDMTFYNGKDRILEGELAFPLGQGQTVSHLSMDLNGYLRDAVIVEKELGRVAYENTIKQRIDPA
;
A
#
# COMPACT_ATOMS: atom_id res chain seq x y z
N MET A 1 10.86 -10.94 45.72
CA MET A 1 11.25 -11.52 44.41
C MET A 1 10.10 -11.61 43.41
N LYS A 2 8.87 -11.98 43.81
CA LYS A 2 7.70 -12.07 42.89
C LYS A 2 7.26 -10.72 42.27
N GLN A 3 7.39 -9.61 43.01
CA GLN A 3 7.02 -8.27 42.54
C GLN A 3 7.97 -7.73 41.45
N LEU A 4 9.26 -8.07 41.50
CA LEU A 4 10.23 -7.72 40.45
C LEU A 4 9.98 -8.48 39.14
N LEU A 5 9.48 -9.72 39.22
CA LEU A 5 9.11 -10.52 38.06
C LEU A 5 7.94 -9.89 37.29
N HIS A 6 6.97 -9.31 38.01
CA HIS A 6 5.80 -8.65 37.39
C HIS A 6 6.20 -7.35 36.68
N VAL A 7 7.15 -6.59 37.24
CA VAL A 7 7.71 -5.39 36.59
C VAL A 7 8.47 -5.75 35.31
N PHE A 8 9.19 -6.87 35.31
CA PHE A 8 9.91 -7.34 34.12
C PHE A 8 8.98 -7.82 33.00
N ILE A 9 7.88 -8.50 33.35
CA ILE A 9 6.83 -8.91 32.41
C ILE A 9 6.10 -7.68 31.82
N LEU A 10 5.85 -6.65 32.63
CA LEU A 10 5.24 -5.40 32.16
C LEU A 10 6.15 -4.66 31.16
N PHE A 11 7.46 -4.68 31.37
CA PHE A 11 8.44 -4.01 30.49
C PHE A 11 8.61 -4.73 29.13
N PHE A 12 8.40 -6.04 29.09
CA PHE A 12 8.49 -6.84 27.86
C PHE A 12 7.31 -6.58 26.90
N CYS A 13 6.11 -6.30 27.43
CA CYS A 13 4.92 -6.00 26.61
C CYS A 13 4.98 -4.64 25.88
N ILE A 14 5.79 -3.68 26.35
CA ILE A 14 5.83 -2.32 25.78
C ILE A 14 6.67 -2.25 24.49
N ASN A 15 7.50 -3.25 24.19
CA ASN A 15 8.52 -3.18 23.14
C ASN A 15 8.14 -3.84 21.80
N THR A 16 6.92 -4.34 21.62
CA THR A 16 6.56 -5.15 20.43
C THR A 16 5.27 -4.72 19.73
N ILE A 17 5.08 -3.42 19.52
CA ILE A 17 4.05 -2.92 18.59
C ILE A 17 4.72 -2.08 17.51
N TYR A 18 5.53 -2.72 16.65
CA TYR A 18 5.81 -2.17 15.33
C TYR A 18 4.57 -2.43 14.47
N SER A 19 3.57 -1.55 14.56
CA SER A 19 2.48 -1.57 13.59
C SER A 19 3.06 -1.12 12.25
N GLN A 20 2.88 -1.95 11.23
CA GLN A 20 3.08 -1.53 9.84
C GLN A 20 2.20 -0.30 9.59
N THR A 21 2.76 0.70 8.92
CA THR A 21 1.99 1.87 8.50
C THR A 21 0.88 1.42 7.54
N SER A 22 -0.31 2.01 7.64
CA SER A 22 -1.39 1.66 6.71
C SER A 22 -1.09 2.22 5.32
N PRO A 23 -1.54 1.57 4.23
CA PRO A 23 -1.42 2.13 2.89
C PRO A 23 -2.11 3.50 2.79
N TYR A 24 -1.48 4.44 2.09
CA TYR A 24 -2.03 5.79 1.88
C TYR A 24 -1.64 6.34 0.52
N VAL A 25 -2.45 7.25 -0.01
CA VAL A 25 -2.12 8.00 -1.23
C VAL A 25 -1.56 9.36 -0.82
N LYS A 26 -0.30 9.61 -1.14
CA LYS A 26 0.39 10.88 -0.89
C LYS A 26 0.08 11.87 -2.00
N LEU A 27 -0.34 13.07 -1.62
CA LEU A 27 -0.58 14.22 -2.48
C LEU A 27 0.55 15.25 -2.34
N ASN A 28 0.64 16.17 -3.31
CA ASN A 28 1.57 17.29 -3.25
C ASN A 28 1.39 18.14 -1.97
N GLY A 29 2.51 18.38 -1.27
CA GLY A 29 2.56 19.14 -0.03
C GLY A 29 2.22 18.34 1.24
N ASN A 30 2.66 17.09 1.32
CA ASN A 30 2.53 16.20 2.51
C ASN A 30 1.09 16.01 3.02
N ARG A 31 0.13 15.97 2.10
CA ARG A 31 -1.28 15.65 2.42
C ARG A 31 -1.61 14.27 1.92
N HIS A 32 -2.53 13.57 2.57
CA HIS A 32 -2.99 12.26 2.13
C HIS A 32 -4.39 12.36 1.53
N LEU A 33 -4.65 11.62 0.46
CA LEU A 33 -6.01 11.48 -0.07
C LEU A 33 -6.85 10.65 0.91
N LYS A 34 -8.12 11.02 1.06
CA LYS A 34 -9.02 10.34 1.99
C LYS A 34 -9.33 8.93 1.49
N LEU A 35 -9.04 7.93 2.32
CA LEU A 35 -9.52 6.56 2.17
C LEU A 35 -10.98 6.50 2.65
N SER A 36 -11.90 6.21 1.73
CA SER A 36 -13.34 6.18 2.00
C SER A 36 -13.85 4.78 2.35
N LYS A 37 -13.25 3.75 1.76
CA LYS A 37 -13.59 2.35 2.02
C LYS A 37 -12.35 1.50 1.93
N LEU A 38 -12.24 0.56 2.87
CA LEU A 38 -11.20 -0.45 2.90
C LEU A 38 -11.86 -1.80 3.16
N LYS A 39 -11.63 -2.76 2.27
CA LYS A 39 -11.96 -4.17 2.52
C LYS A 39 -10.67 -4.96 2.43
N VAL A 40 -10.40 -5.74 3.46
CA VAL A 40 -9.24 -6.61 3.53
C VAL A 40 -9.73 -8.05 3.59
N HIS A 41 -9.19 -8.88 2.71
CA HIS A 41 -9.46 -10.30 2.69
C HIS A 41 -8.15 -11.07 2.78
N ALA A 42 -8.06 -11.99 3.74
CA ALA A 42 -6.90 -12.85 3.91
C ALA A 42 -7.31 -14.30 3.65
N ASP A 43 -6.63 -14.92 2.70
CA ASP A 43 -6.73 -16.33 2.37
C ASP A 43 -5.43 -17.01 2.85
N ILE A 44 -5.57 -17.94 3.81
CA ILE A 44 -4.45 -18.58 4.48
C ILE A 44 -4.37 -20.02 4.01
N SER A 45 -3.24 -20.39 3.41
CA SER A 45 -3.00 -21.74 2.91
C SER A 45 -1.60 -22.20 3.29
N ASN A 46 -1.50 -23.33 3.97
CA ASN A 46 -0.26 -23.90 4.49
C ASN A 46 0.53 -22.89 5.34
N GLN A 47 1.72 -22.48 4.89
CA GLN A 47 2.58 -21.49 5.56
C GLN A 47 2.55 -20.10 4.90
N TYR A 48 1.62 -19.82 3.99
CA TYR A 48 1.52 -18.54 3.30
C TYR A 48 0.12 -17.92 3.48
N ALA A 49 0.08 -16.59 3.54
CA ALA A 49 -1.16 -15.82 3.56
C ALA A 49 -1.18 -14.89 2.34
N LYS A 50 -2.24 -14.99 1.54
CA LYS A 50 -2.53 -14.06 0.46
C LYS A 50 -3.51 -13.01 0.98
N VAL A 51 -3.06 -11.77 1.12
CA VAL A 51 -3.87 -10.67 1.62
C VAL A 51 -4.23 -9.73 0.47
N THR A 52 -5.52 -9.54 0.25
CA THR A 52 -6.06 -8.67 -0.80
C THR A 52 -6.66 -7.43 -0.16
N TYR A 53 -6.26 -6.25 -0.66
CA TYR A 53 -6.72 -4.94 -0.21
C TYR A 53 -7.55 -4.27 -1.31
N ASP A 54 -8.86 -4.13 -1.08
CA ASP A 54 -9.72 -3.31 -1.93
C ASP A 54 -9.84 -1.92 -1.29
N MET A 55 -9.20 -0.92 -1.91
CA MET A 55 -9.10 0.45 -1.39
C MET A 55 -9.87 1.42 -2.29
N THR A 56 -10.82 2.16 -1.73
CA THR A 56 -11.54 3.24 -2.42
C THR A 56 -11.13 4.58 -1.85
N PHE A 57 -10.47 5.41 -2.65
CA PHE A 57 -10.10 6.77 -2.30
C PHE A 57 -11.10 7.78 -2.88
N TYR A 58 -11.36 8.87 -2.15
CA TYR A 58 -12.28 9.92 -2.60
C TYR A 58 -11.58 11.27 -2.73
N ASN A 59 -11.67 11.84 -3.93
CA ASN A 59 -11.31 13.23 -4.20
C ASN A 59 -12.55 14.12 -4.04
N GLY A 60 -12.62 14.88 -2.94
CA GLY A 60 -13.69 15.85 -2.69
C GLY A 60 -13.40 17.27 -3.22
N LYS A 61 -12.39 17.45 -4.07
CA LYS A 61 -12.05 18.75 -4.66
C LYS A 61 -12.49 18.79 -6.12
N ASP A 62 -12.89 19.97 -6.58
CA ASP A 62 -13.31 20.21 -7.97
C ASP A 62 -12.10 20.40 -8.91
N ARG A 63 -11.08 19.55 -8.76
CA ARG A 63 -9.88 19.54 -9.59
C ARG A 63 -9.23 18.18 -9.59
N ILE A 64 -8.51 17.87 -10.66
CA ILE A 64 -7.68 16.68 -10.77
C ILE A 64 -6.56 16.76 -9.71
N LEU A 65 -6.34 15.66 -9.00
CA LEU A 65 -5.26 15.50 -8.03
C LEU A 65 -4.32 14.41 -8.53
N GLU A 66 -3.03 14.70 -8.49
CA GLU A 66 -1.98 13.71 -8.65
C GLU A 66 -1.59 13.18 -7.27
N GLY A 67 -1.33 11.87 -7.19
CA GLY A 67 -0.87 11.26 -5.96
C GLY A 67 -0.18 9.92 -6.19
N GLU A 68 0.62 9.54 -5.21
CA GLU A 68 1.41 8.30 -5.20
C GLU A 68 0.85 7.36 -4.13
N LEU A 69 0.51 6.13 -4.51
CA LEU A 69 0.10 5.10 -3.56
C LEU A 69 1.35 4.55 -2.85
N ALA A 70 1.52 4.91 -1.58
CA ALA A 70 2.52 4.31 -0.71
C ALA A 70 1.93 3.05 -0.06
N PHE A 71 2.45 1.89 -0.47
CA PHE A 71 2.09 0.60 0.09
C PHE A 71 3.30 -0.01 0.83
N PRO A 72 3.41 0.20 2.15
CA PRO A 72 4.54 -0.29 2.92
C PRO A 72 4.50 -1.82 2.99
N LEU A 73 5.63 -2.48 2.76
CA LEU A 73 5.77 -3.94 2.88
C LEU A 73 6.67 -4.28 4.07
N GLY A 74 6.22 -5.22 4.88
CA GLY A 74 7.02 -5.83 5.95
C GLY A 74 8.01 -6.85 5.40
N GLN A 75 8.95 -7.29 6.25
CA GLN A 75 9.89 -8.33 5.88
C GLN A 75 9.16 -9.63 5.48
N GLY A 76 9.56 -10.22 4.36
CA GLY A 76 8.96 -11.45 3.83
C GLY A 76 7.62 -11.26 3.10
N GLN A 77 7.11 -10.02 3.01
CA GLN A 77 5.94 -9.71 2.17
C GLN A 77 6.37 -9.38 0.75
N THR A 78 5.57 -9.81 -0.22
CA THR A 78 5.75 -9.48 -1.63
C THR A 78 4.41 -9.15 -2.27
N VAL A 79 4.43 -8.31 -3.30
CA VAL A 79 3.24 -7.96 -4.09
C VAL A 79 3.16 -8.91 -5.27
N SER A 80 2.07 -9.66 -5.38
CA SER A 80 1.83 -10.58 -6.50
C SER A 80 0.87 -10.02 -7.54
N HIS A 81 0.06 -9.01 -7.20
CA HIS A 81 -0.94 -8.43 -8.08
C HIS A 81 -1.26 -6.98 -7.67
N LEU A 82 -1.47 -6.12 -8.65
CA LEU A 82 -1.93 -4.74 -8.49
C LEU A 82 -2.86 -4.40 -9.63
N SER A 83 -4.00 -3.80 -9.32
CA SER A 83 -4.98 -3.36 -10.30
C SER A 83 -5.59 -2.02 -9.87
N MET A 84 -5.94 -1.18 -10.83
CA MET A 84 -6.61 0.10 -10.59
C MET A 84 -7.96 0.14 -11.31
N ASP A 85 -9.03 0.45 -10.60
CA ASP A 85 -10.31 0.77 -11.22
C ASP A 85 -10.28 2.23 -11.69
N LEU A 86 -10.43 2.44 -13.00
CA LEU A 86 -10.59 3.74 -13.62
C LEU A 86 -11.96 3.80 -14.32
N ASN A 87 -12.88 4.59 -13.76
CA ASN A 87 -14.23 4.81 -14.30
C ASN A 87 -15.05 3.52 -14.52
N GLY A 88 -14.90 2.52 -13.64
CA GLY A 88 -15.62 1.25 -13.73
C GLY A 88 -14.90 0.18 -14.56
N TYR A 89 -13.69 0.47 -15.04
CA TYR A 89 -12.85 -0.48 -15.75
C TYR A 89 -11.63 -0.82 -14.91
N LEU A 90 -11.49 -2.10 -14.56
CA LEU A 90 -10.32 -2.60 -13.84
C LEU A 90 -9.14 -2.74 -14.80
N ARG A 91 -8.03 -2.07 -14.47
CA ARG A 91 -6.77 -2.09 -15.21
C ARG A 91 -5.72 -2.82 -14.39
N ASP A 92 -5.31 -3.98 -14.85
CA ASP A 92 -4.26 -4.78 -14.20
C ASP A 92 -2.87 -4.21 -14.52
N ALA A 93 -2.03 -4.12 -13.50
CA ALA A 93 -0.63 -3.77 -13.67
C ALA A 93 0.15 -4.94 -14.29
N VAL A 94 1.06 -4.61 -15.19
CA VAL A 94 1.95 -5.60 -15.82
C VAL A 94 3.24 -5.71 -15.01
N ILE A 95 3.58 -6.93 -14.59
CA ILE A 95 4.83 -7.22 -13.90
C ILE A 95 5.93 -7.33 -14.96
N VAL A 96 6.91 -6.43 -14.90
CA VAL A 96 8.05 -6.40 -15.81
C VAL A 96 9.36 -6.31 -15.03
N GLU A 97 10.47 -6.65 -15.68
CA GLU A 97 11.79 -6.44 -15.12
C GLU A 97 12.04 -4.94 -14.85
N LYS A 98 12.87 -4.66 -13.85
CA LYS A 98 13.12 -3.29 -13.37
C LYS A 98 13.59 -2.36 -14.49
N GLU A 99 14.51 -2.84 -15.33
CA GLU A 99 15.07 -2.10 -16.46
C GLU A 99 13.99 -1.78 -17.49
N LEU A 100 13.15 -2.75 -17.84
CA LEU A 100 12.03 -2.57 -18.77
C LEU A 100 10.99 -1.60 -18.21
N GLY A 101 10.64 -1.73 -16.93
CA GLY A 101 9.71 -0.82 -16.26
C GLY A 101 10.22 0.62 -16.24
N ARG A 102 11.51 0.82 -16.00
CA ARG A 102 12.15 2.14 -16.07
C ARG A 102 12.09 2.73 -17.48
N VAL A 103 12.43 1.94 -18.49
CA VAL A 103 12.40 2.38 -19.90
C VAL A 103 10.97 2.74 -20.31
N ALA A 104 9.98 1.92 -19.96
CA ALA A 104 8.57 2.21 -20.21
C ALA A 104 8.14 3.52 -19.55
N TYR A 105 8.45 3.72 -18.26
CA TYR A 105 8.12 4.94 -17.53
C TYR A 105 8.76 6.20 -18.14
N GLU A 106 10.06 6.18 -18.41
CA GLU A 106 10.78 7.32 -18.99
C GLU A 106 10.26 7.69 -20.38
N ASN A 107 9.92 6.69 -21.20
CA ASN A 107 9.36 6.92 -22.53
C ASN A 107 7.95 7.51 -22.45
N THR A 108 7.09 7.00 -21.57
CA THR A 108 5.70 7.48 -21.45
C THR A 108 5.64 8.90 -20.86
N ILE A 109 6.43 9.21 -19.82
CA ILE A 109 6.51 10.57 -19.25
C ILE A 109 6.99 11.59 -20.29
N LYS A 110 7.97 11.23 -21.13
CA LYS A 110 8.45 12.10 -22.21
C LYS A 110 7.37 12.40 -23.25
N GLN A 111 6.42 11.50 -23.43
CA GLN A 111 5.34 11.66 -24.39
C GLN A 111 4.15 12.47 -23.84
N ARG A 112 4.11 12.81 -22.53
CA ARG A 112 2.92 13.36 -21.83
C ARG A 112 1.64 12.55 -22.09
N ILE A 113 1.81 11.28 -22.43
CA ILE A 113 0.70 10.33 -22.52
C ILE A 113 0.57 9.76 -21.11
N ASP A 114 -0.64 9.77 -20.56
CA ASP A 114 -0.92 9.08 -19.31
C ASP A 114 -0.58 7.60 -19.50
N PRO A 115 0.35 7.01 -18.71
CA PRO A 115 0.62 5.57 -18.73
C PRO A 115 -0.58 4.80 -18.15
N ALA A 116 -1.69 4.81 -18.89
CA ALA A 116 -2.85 3.97 -18.67
C ALA A 116 -2.69 2.60 -19.34
#